data_AF-A0A1F4XWT7-F1
#
_entry.id   AF-A0A1F4XWT7-F1
#
_cell.length_a   1.000
_cell.length_b   1.000
_cell.length_c   1.000
_cell.angle_alpha   90.00
_cell.angle_beta   90.00
_cell.angle_gamma   90.00
#
_symmetry.space_group_name_H-M   'P 1'
#
loop_
_entity.id
_entity.type
_entity.pdbx_description
1 polymer ?
#
loop_
_entity_poly.entity_id
_entity_poly.type
_entity_poly.pdbx_seq_one_letter_code
_entity_poly.pdbx_strand_id
1 'polypeptide(L)'
;MKVREHARALVHARLGYFNAVYGFSVGKVFIKNHKSRWGSCSEKGNLNFNYKIFFLPPALKDYIIIHELCHLGEFNHSSAFWTLVARAAPRWRECRRALRRLSSR
;
A
#
# COMPACT_ATOMS: atom_id res chain seq x y z
N MET A 1 -12.22 3.10 -18.53
CA MET A 1 -12.21 4.38 -17.78
C MET A 1 -12.62 4.22 -16.29
N LYS A 2 -13.66 3.45 -15.93
CA LYS A 2 -14.18 3.32 -14.54
C LYS A 2 -13.24 2.70 -13.47
N VAL A 3 -12.37 1.75 -13.85
CA VAL A 3 -11.54 1.01 -12.87
C VAL A 3 -10.53 1.90 -12.13
N ARG A 4 -9.96 2.92 -12.79
CA ARG A 4 -9.00 3.82 -12.12
C ARG A 4 -9.67 4.67 -11.05
N GLU A 5 -10.92 5.05 -11.26
CA GLU A 5 -11.72 5.80 -10.29
C GLU A 5 -12.11 4.90 -9.12
N HIS A 6 -12.53 3.65 -9.37
CA HIS A 6 -12.78 2.69 -8.28
C HIS A 6 -11.52 2.37 -7.48
N ALA A 7 -10.37 2.21 -8.15
CA ALA A 7 -9.08 2.03 -7.48
C ALA A 7 -8.74 3.25 -6.61
N ARG A 8 -9.01 4.47 -7.11
CA ARG A 8 -8.82 5.71 -6.34
C ARG A 8 -9.70 5.72 -5.10
N ALA A 9 -11.01 5.54 -5.27
CA ALA A 9 -11.96 5.54 -4.15
C ALA A 9 -11.59 4.49 -3.09
N LEU A 10 -11.26 3.27 -3.53
CA LEU A 10 -10.77 2.19 -2.66
C LEU A 10 -9.52 2.63 -1.88
N VAL A 11 -8.48 3.09 -2.58
CA VAL A 11 -7.21 3.47 -1.96
C VAL A 11 -7.41 4.59 -0.94
N HIS A 12 -8.16 5.64 -1.27
CA HIS A 12 -8.41 6.74 -0.34
C HIS A 12 -9.19 6.29 0.90
N ALA A 13 -10.23 5.46 0.73
CA ALA A 13 -11.00 4.94 1.86
C ALA A 13 -10.13 4.09 2.80
N ARG A 14 -9.31 3.19 2.24
CA ARG A 14 -8.43 2.33 3.04
C ARG A 14 -7.27 3.10 3.67
N LEU A 15 -6.70 4.08 2.99
CA LEU A 15 -5.70 4.98 3.58
C LEU A 15 -6.27 5.72 4.77
N GLY A 16 -7.47 6.30 4.68
CA GLY A 16 -8.14 6.95 5.80
C GLY A 16 -8.34 5.99 6.98
N TYR A 17 -8.85 4.80 6.70
CA TYR A 17 -9.08 3.77 7.73
C TYR A 17 -7.79 3.34 8.44
N PHE A 18 -6.72 3.02 7.70
CA PHE A 18 -5.48 2.55 8.31
C PHE A 18 -4.62 3.66 8.89
N ASN A 19 -4.68 4.88 8.34
CA ASN A 19 -3.92 6.00 8.87
C ASN A 19 -4.43 6.44 10.26
N ALA A 20 -5.65 6.07 10.64
CA ALA A 20 -6.14 6.24 12.01
C ALA A 20 -5.26 5.52 13.06
N VAL A 21 -4.51 4.47 12.66
CA VAL A 21 -3.57 3.75 13.54
C VAL A 21 -2.25 4.52 13.74
N TYR A 22 -1.86 5.35 12.77
CA TYR A 22 -0.52 5.91 12.69
C TYR A 22 -0.47 7.42 12.85
N GLY A 23 -1.49 8.14 12.38
CA GLY A 23 -1.53 9.60 12.38
C GLY A 23 -0.52 10.25 11.43
N PHE A 24 -0.10 9.59 10.34
CA PHE A 24 0.89 10.16 9.43
C PHE A 24 0.29 11.26 8.54
N SER A 25 1.13 12.25 8.20
CA SER A 25 0.80 13.23 7.16
C SER A 25 0.96 12.62 5.77
N VAL A 26 -0.15 12.31 5.11
CA VAL A 26 -0.17 11.75 3.76
C VAL A 26 -0.09 12.89 2.74
N GLY A 27 0.88 12.83 1.84
CA GLY A 27 1.00 13.75 0.72
C GLY A 27 0.01 13.46 -0.41
N LYS A 28 0.39 13.74 -1.65
CA LYS A 28 -0.48 13.45 -2.80
C LYS A 28 -0.56 11.94 -3.04
N VAL A 29 -1.77 11.47 -3.37
CA VAL A 29 -2.03 10.07 -3.71
C VAL A 29 -2.27 9.95 -5.22
N PHE A 30 -1.51 9.08 -5.88
CA PHE A 30 -1.59 8.87 -7.32
C PHE A 30 -2.00 7.45 -7.66
N ILE A 31 -2.93 7.31 -8.61
CA ILE A 31 -3.29 6.03 -9.22
C ILE A 31 -2.66 5.95 -10.62
N LYS A 32 -1.70 5.06 -10.78
CA LYS A 32 -0.82 4.95 -11.96
C LYS A 32 -0.92 3.57 -12.62
N ASN A 33 -0.36 3.44 -13.83
CA ASN A 33 -0.20 2.16 -14.52
C ASN A 33 1.29 1.77 -14.54
N HIS A 34 1.80 1.27 -13.41
CA HIS A 34 3.18 0.79 -13.35
C HIS A 34 3.27 -0.64 -13.88
N LYS A 35 4.39 -0.98 -14.54
CA LYS A 35 4.63 -2.34 -15.05
C LYS A 35 5.10 -3.30 -13.94
N SER A 36 6.00 -2.84 -13.05
CA SER A 36 6.75 -3.72 -12.14
C SER A 36 6.43 -3.59 -10.66
N ARG A 37 5.61 -2.60 -10.26
CA ARG A 37 5.32 -2.34 -8.84
C ARG A 37 3.84 -2.12 -8.57
N TRP A 38 3.43 -2.50 -7.35
CA TRP A 38 2.08 -2.30 -6.83
C TRP A 38 1.91 -0.93 -6.17
N GLY A 39 2.97 -0.39 -5.56
CA GLY A 39 3.00 0.95 -5.00
C GLY A 39 4.41 1.50 -4.83
N SER A 40 4.49 2.76 -4.36
CA SER A 40 5.72 3.39 -3.86
C SER A 40 5.42 4.67 -3.08
N CYS A 41 6.18 4.93 -2.02
CA CYS A 41 6.26 6.22 -1.34
C CYS A 41 7.47 7.04 -1.82
N SER A 42 7.33 8.36 -1.94
CA SER A 42 8.45 9.28 -2.18
C SER A 42 8.87 9.99 -0.89
N GLU A 43 10.10 10.52 -0.82
CA GLU A 43 10.59 11.36 0.30
C GLU A 43 9.68 12.56 0.64
N LYS A 44 8.94 13.09 -0.35
CA LYS A 44 7.94 14.17 -0.14
C LYS A 44 6.61 13.69 0.44
N GLY A 45 6.51 12.44 0.88
CA GLY A 45 5.30 11.84 1.43
C GLY A 45 4.21 11.50 0.41
N ASN A 46 4.50 11.56 -0.90
CA ASN A 46 3.52 11.18 -1.92
C ASN A 46 3.45 9.65 -2.06
N LEU A 47 2.22 9.12 -2.09
CA LEU A 47 1.95 7.70 -2.27
C LEU A 47 1.48 7.41 -3.69
N ASN A 48 2.00 6.36 -4.29
CA ASN A 48 1.65 5.92 -5.64
C ASN A 48 1.12 4.50 -5.55
N PHE A 49 0.03 4.21 -6.26
CA PHE A 49 -0.56 2.88 -6.34
C PHE A 49 -0.85 2.52 -7.78
N ASN A 50 -0.67 1.25 -8.12
CA ASN A 50 -1.07 0.69 -9.39
C ASN A 50 -2.60 0.51 -9.42
N TYR A 51 -3.31 0.97 -10.46
CA TYR A 51 -4.76 0.78 -10.53
C TYR A 51 -5.18 -0.69 -10.50
N LYS A 52 -4.28 -1.61 -10.92
CA LYS A 52 -4.52 -3.05 -10.87
C LYS A 52 -4.71 -3.57 -9.43
N ILE A 53 -4.35 -2.79 -8.41
CA ILE A 53 -4.65 -3.09 -7.01
C ILE A 53 -6.14 -3.41 -6.83
N PHE A 54 -7.03 -2.76 -7.59
CA PHE A 54 -8.47 -3.00 -7.54
C PHE A 54 -8.87 -4.47 -7.80
N PHE A 55 -8.06 -5.24 -8.52
CA PHE A 55 -8.35 -6.65 -8.84
C PHE A 55 -7.75 -7.65 -7.84
N LEU A 56 -6.90 -7.20 -6.92
CA LEU A 56 -6.28 -8.08 -5.95
C LEU A 56 -7.30 -8.59 -4.91
N PRO A 57 -7.05 -9.75 -4.28
CA PRO A 57 -7.79 -10.16 -3.09
C PRO A 57 -7.73 -9.07 -1.99
N PRO A 58 -8.80 -8.88 -1.19
CA PRO A 58 -8.87 -7.82 -0.17
C PRO A 58 -7.63 -7.73 0.74
N ALA A 59 -7.16 -8.86 1.26
CA ALA A 59 -5.99 -8.90 2.15
C ALA A 59 -4.70 -8.38 1.47
N LEU A 60 -4.52 -8.62 0.16
CA LEU A 60 -3.34 -8.15 -0.56
C LEU A 60 -3.44 -6.66 -0.89
N LYS A 61 -4.64 -6.16 -1.18
CA LYS A 61 -4.91 -4.72 -1.37
C LYS A 61 -4.52 -3.94 -0.12
N ASP A 62 -5.05 -4.38 1.02
CA ASP A 62 -4.80 -3.73 2.30
C ASP A 62 -3.34 -3.78 2.69
N TYR A 63 -2.69 -4.95 2.52
CA TYR A 63 -1.26 -5.08 2.79
C TYR A 63 -0.41 -4.11 1.96
N ILE A 64 -0.69 -3.94 0.65
CA ILE A 64 0.04 -2.97 -0.18
C ILE A 64 -0.20 -1.55 0.32
N ILE A 65 -1.44 -1.19 0.64
CA ILE A 65 -1.80 0.16 1.12
C ILE A 65 -1.10 0.46 2.45
N ILE A 66 -1.13 -0.48 3.40
CA ILE A 66 -0.43 -0.36 4.68
C ILE A 66 1.09 -0.29 4.47
N HIS A 67 1.64 -1.08 3.55
CA HIS A 67 3.07 -1.07 3.24
C HIS A 67 3.55 0.31 2.78
N GLU A 68 2.87 0.90 1.80
CA GLU A 68 3.22 2.23 1.30
C GLU A 68 2.95 3.32 2.34
N LEU A 69 1.91 3.18 3.16
CA LEU A 69 1.61 4.11 4.25
C LEU A 69 2.72 4.08 5.33
N CYS A 70 3.23 2.90 5.68
CA CYS A 70 4.31 2.76 6.67
C CYS A 70 5.62 3.40 6.20
N HIS A 71 5.81 3.57 4.88
CA HIS A 71 6.97 4.30 4.37
C HIS A 71 6.98 5.79 4.73
N LEU A 72 5.87 6.36 5.20
CA LEU A 72 5.87 7.71 5.78
C LEU A 72 6.54 7.79 7.15
N GLY A 73 6.61 6.66 7.88
CA GLY A 73 7.28 6.57 9.18
C GLY A 73 8.68 5.98 9.10
N GLU A 74 8.95 5.09 8.13
CA GLU A 74 10.25 4.46 7.94
C GLU A 74 10.48 4.08 6.47
N PHE A 75 11.50 4.65 5.82
CA PHE A 75 11.71 4.48 4.38
C PHE A 75 12.37 3.15 4.01
N ASN A 76 13.21 2.61 4.87
CA ASN A 76 13.88 1.33 4.61
C ASN A 76 13.07 0.15 5.18
N HIS A 77 13.25 -1.06 4.65
CA HIS A 77 12.54 -2.25 5.15
C HIS A 77 13.19 -2.86 6.41
N SER A 78 13.61 -2.03 7.36
CA SER A 78 14.19 -2.44 8.65
C SER A 78 13.19 -3.13 9.58
N SER A 79 13.66 -3.58 10.74
CA SER A 79 12.80 -4.11 11.82
C SER A 79 11.76 -3.08 12.29
N ALA A 80 12.11 -1.79 12.31
CA ALA A 80 11.18 -0.71 12.66
C ALA A 80 10.03 -0.61 11.65
N PHE A 81 10.33 -0.68 10.35
CA PHE A 81 9.31 -0.73 9.30
C PHE A 81 8.36 -1.91 9.47
N TRP A 82 8.90 -3.12 9.65
CA TRP A 82 8.04 -4.30 9.79
C TRP A 82 7.22 -4.29 11.09
N THR A 83 7.71 -3.60 12.13
CA THR A 83 6.94 -3.33 13.35
C THR A 83 5.75 -2.42 13.05
N LEU A 84 5.94 -1.35 12.26
CA LEU A 84 4.84 -0.48 11.83
C LEU A 84 3.80 -1.25 11.01
N VAL A 85 4.25 -2.06 10.04
CA VAL A 85 3.35 -2.86 9.20
C VAL A 85 2.53 -3.84 10.04
N ALA A 86 3.15 -4.50 11.02
CA ALA A 86 2.47 -5.49 11.86
C ALA A 86 1.32 -4.91 12.69
N ARG A 87 1.32 -3.60 13.00
CA ARG A 87 0.26 -2.93 13.77
C ARG A 87 -1.10 -2.97 13.09
N ALA A 88 -1.14 -2.78 11.77
CA ALA A 88 -2.39 -2.78 10.99
C ALA A 88 -2.55 -4.04 10.11
N ALA A 89 -1.48 -4.79 9.85
CA ALA A 89 -1.50 -6.01 9.07
C ALA A 89 -0.80 -7.17 9.81
N PRO A 90 -1.45 -7.82 10.80
CA PRO A 90 -0.82 -8.89 11.58
C PRO A 90 -0.38 -10.08 10.71
N ARG A 91 -1.09 -10.34 9.60
CA ARG A 91 -0.78 -11.42 8.63
C ARG A 91 0.12 -10.97 7.47
N TRP A 92 0.90 -9.90 7.65
CA TRP A 92 1.70 -9.30 6.58
C TRP A 92 2.71 -10.27 5.93
N ARG A 93 3.27 -11.21 6.70
CA ARG A 93 4.24 -12.20 6.19
C ARG A 93 3.62 -13.10 5.12
N GLU A 94 2.38 -13.53 5.34
CA GLU A 94 1.63 -14.34 4.38
C GLU A 94 1.31 -13.53 3.12
N CYS A 95 0.84 -12.29 3.28
CA CYS A 95 0.52 -11.39 2.18
C CYS A 95 1.76 -11.08 1.33
N ARG A 96 2.90 -10.81 1.96
CA ARG A 96 4.19 -10.58 1.29
C ARG A 96 4.63 -11.79 0.47
N ARG A 97 4.45 -13.00 1.01
CA ARG A 97 4.77 -14.26 0.30
C ARG A 97 3.82 -14.46 -0.89
N ALA A 98 2.53 -14.22 -0.72
CA ALA A 98 1.55 -14.33 -1.80
C ALA A 98 1.84 -13.34 -2.93
N LEU A 99 2.16 -12.08 -2.61
CA LEU A 99 2.50 -11.06 -3.62
C LEU A 99 3.76 -11.40 -4.40
N ARG A 100 4.80 -11.95 -3.75
CA ARG A 100 6.00 -12.41 -4.47
C ARG A 100 5.68 -13.47 -5.53
N ARG A 101 4.75 -14.39 -5.24
CA ARG A 101 4.31 -15.41 -6.20
C ARG A 101 3.49 -14.85 -7.36
N LEU A 102 2.77 -13.74 -7.14
CA LEU A 102 2.01 -13.06 -8.18
C LEU A 102 2.91 -12.21 -9.08
N SER A 103 3.96 -11.60 -8.52
CA SER A 103 4.91 -10.75 -9.25
C SER A 103 6.01 -11.52 -9.98
N SER A 104 6.16 -12.82 -9.70
CA SER A 104 7.08 -13.72 -10.42
C SER A 104 6.44 -14.38 -11.65
N ARG A 105 5.26 -13.90 -12.07
CA ARG A 105 4.52 -14.33 -13.27
C ARG A 105 4.34 -13.13 -14.18
#